data_AF-A0A9R0R2Q6-F1
#
_entry.id   AF-A0A9R0R2Q6-F1
#
_cell.length_a   1.000
_cell.length_b   1.000
_cell.length_c   1.000
_cell.angle_alpha   90.00
_cell.angle_beta   90.00
_cell.angle_gamma   90.00
#
_symmetry.space_group_name_H-M   'P 1'
#
loop_
_entity.id
_entity.type
_entity.pdbx_description
1 polymer ?
#
loop_
_entity_poly.entity_id
_entity_poly.type
_entity_poly.pdbx_seq_one_letter_code
_entity_poly.pdbx_strand_id
1 'polypeptide(L)'
;MVSTDAARNIVGIVGNVISFGLFLSPVPTFWRIIKAKDVEEFKPDPYLATLLNCMLWVFYGLPIVHPNSILVVTINGIGLVIESAYLIIFFIYATRNTRGKVIKTRSVEYMPFVLSLVNFLNGCCWTGYALIKFDLYITIPNGLGAIFGLAQLILYGCYYRSTPKKGKNVELPTVKVTKNSVGGGRVSVTVEK
;
A
#
# COMPACT_ATOMS: atom_id res chain seq x y z
N MET A 1 -27.93 23.24 -16.88
CA MET A 1 -27.18 22.10 -17.45
C MET A 1 -25.75 22.17 -16.95
N VAL A 2 -25.17 21.08 -16.45
CA VAL A 2 -23.75 21.05 -16.02
C VAL A 2 -22.88 20.93 -17.27
N SER A 3 -21.82 21.75 -17.39
CA SER A 3 -20.89 21.67 -18.51
C SER A 3 -19.97 20.44 -18.38
N THR A 4 -19.48 19.93 -19.51
CA THR A 4 -18.52 18.81 -19.53
C THR A 4 -17.24 19.12 -18.77
N ASP A 5 -16.77 20.37 -18.84
CA ASP A 5 -15.61 20.86 -18.09
C ASP A 5 -15.86 20.86 -16.57
N ALA A 6 -17.05 21.33 -16.14
CA ALA A 6 -17.41 21.29 -14.73
C ALA A 6 -17.49 19.86 -14.21
N ALA A 7 -18.12 18.94 -14.95
CA ALA A 7 -18.19 17.53 -14.60
C ALA A 7 -16.81 16.89 -14.49
N ARG A 8 -15.93 17.12 -15.48
CA ARG A 8 -14.55 16.62 -15.49
C ARG A 8 -13.74 17.14 -14.29
N ASN A 9 -13.87 18.42 -13.96
CA ASN A 9 -13.16 19.01 -12.83
C ASN A 9 -13.63 18.41 -11.50
N ILE A 10 -14.93 18.23 -11.31
CA ILE A 10 -15.48 17.60 -10.09
C ILE A 10 -14.91 16.18 -9.92
N VAL A 11 -14.99 15.35 -10.96
CA VAL A 11 -14.46 13.98 -10.91
C VAL A 11 -12.95 13.97 -10.66
N GLY A 12 -12.21 14.89 -11.30
CA GLY A 12 -10.77 15.02 -11.11
C GLY A 12 -10.37 15.45 -9.70
N ILE A 13 -11.14 16.35 -9.07
CA ILE A 13 -10.92 16.78 -7.67
C ILE A 13 -11.16 15.61 -6.72
N VAL A 14 -12.25 14.84 -6.91
CA VAL A 14 -12.52 13.64 -6.11
C VAL A 14 -11.38 12.63 -6.28
N GLY A 15 -10.93 12.39 -7.52
CA GLY A 15 -9.77 11.53 -7.81
C GLY A 15 -8.49 12.00 -7.09
N ASN A 16 -8.22 13.31 -7.08
CA ASN A 16 -7.08 13.89 -6.37
C ASN A 16 -7.14 13.61 -4.86
N VAL A 17 -8.31 13.79 -4.22
CA VAL A 17 -8.48 13.55 -2.78
C VAL A 17 -8.25 12.07 -2.44
N ILE A 18 -8.83 11.15 -3.23
CA ILE A 18 -8.67 9.72 -3.03
C ILE A 18 -7.20 9.30 -3.21
N SER A 19 -6.58 9.73 -4.30
CA SER A 19 -5.16 9.47 -4.60
C SER A 19 -4.24 10.02 -3.51
N PHE A 20 -4.54 11.20 -2.96
CA PHE A 20 -3.75 11.76 -1.86
C PHE A 20 -3.81 10.85 -0.62
N GLY A 21 -4.99 10.35 -0.27
CA GLY A 21 -5.14 9.36 0.80
C GLY A 21 -4.34 8.08 0.53
N LEU A 22 -4.32 7.60 -0.72
CA LEU A 22 -3.52 6.44 -1.12
C LEU A 22 -2.01 6.68 -0.95
N PHE A 23 -1.49 7.85 -1.34
CA PHE A 23 -0.09 8.23 -1.12
C PHE A 23 0.29 8.30 0.37
N LEU A 24 -0.67 8.60 1.25
CA LEU A 24 -0.46 8.60 2.71
C LEU A 24 -0.61 7.20 3.35
N SER A 25 -1.10 6.19 2.61
CA SER A 25 -1.27 4.84 3.16
C SER A 25 0.01 4.22 3.75
N PRO A 26 1.22 4.52 3.24
CA PRO A 26 2.46 4.00 3.82
C PRO A 26 3.00 4.76 5.04
N VAL A 27 2.41 5.91 5.43
CA VAL A 27 2.90 6.73 6.56
C VAL A 27 3.10 5.91 7.84
N PRO A 28 2.18 5.02 8.27
CA PRO A 28 2.40 4.22 9.48
C PRO A 28 3.63 3.30 9.39
N THR A 29 3.92 2.77 8.20
CA THR A 29 5.09 1.92 7.95
C THR A 29 6.37 2.73 8.08
N PHE A 30 6.45 3.91 7.46
CA PHE A 30 7.63 4.77 7.57
C PHE A 30 7.83 5.34 8.97
N TRP A 31 6.73 5.60 9.70
CA TRP A 31 6.80 5.96 11.10
C TRP A 31 7.44 4.84 11.95
N ARG A 32 7.13 3.57 11.64
CA ARG A 32 7.78 2.41 12.27
C ARG A 32 9.28 2.37 11.98
N ILE A 33 9.67 2.56 10.72
CA ILE A 33 11.08 2.63 10.30
C ILE A 33 11.84 3.70 11.08
N ILE A 34 11.28 4.91 11.20
CA ILE A 34 11.90 6.03 11.94
C ILE A 34 12.09 5.69 13.43
N LYS A 35 11.07 5.07 14.06
CA LYS A 35 11.14 4.67 15.47
C LYS A 35 12.12 3.51 15.71
N ALA A 36 12.13 2.53 14.81
CA ALA A 36 13.01 1.36 14.89
C ALA A 36 14.46 1.69 14.52
N LYS A 37 14.68 2.79 13.77
CA LYS A 37 15.98 3.13 13.18
C LYS A 37 16.54 2.03 12.26
N ASP A 38 15.64 1.22 11.69
CA ASP A 38 15.92 0.11 10.79
C ASP A 38 14.77 -0.02 9.78
N VAL A 39 15.09 -0.37 8.54
CA VAL A 39 14.10 -0.64 7.48
C VAL A 39 13.52 -2.06 7.56
N GLU A 40 14.00 -2.90 8.46
CA GLU A 40 13.54 -4.28 8.65
C GLU A 40 13.58 -5.07 7.31
N GLU A 41 12.47 -5.68 6.90
CA GLU A 41 12.31 -6.37 5.60
C GLU A 41 11.61 -5.51 4.53
N PHE A 42 11.49 -4.20 4.78
CA PHE A 42 10.79 -3.29 3.89
C PHE A 42 11.52 -3.14 2.54
N LYS A 43 10.75 -3.09 1.46
CA LYS A 43 11.29 -2.97 0.09
C LYS A 43 10.99 -1.59 -0.49
N PRO A 44 12.00 -0.92 -1.08
CA PRO A 44 11.82 0.38 -1.69
C PRO A 44 11.21 0.30 -3.10
N ASP A 45 11.17 -0.89 -3.71
CA ASP A 45 10.80 -1.09 -5.13
C ASP A 45 9.45 -0.45 -5.50
N PRO A 46 8.36 -0.60 -4.70
CA PRO A 46 7.08 0.03 -5.03
C PRO A 46 7.14 1.56 -5.04
N TYR A 47 7.96 2.15 -4.17
CA TYR A 47 8.10 3.60 -4.04
C TYR A 47 8.92 4.18 -5.19
N LEU A 48 9.99 3.48 -5.60
CA LEU A 48 10.75 3.85 -6.79
C LEU A 48 9.91 3.76 -8.06
N ALA A 49 9.15 2.66 -8.22
CA ALA A 49 8.24 2.49 -9.35
C ALA A 49 7.17 3.60 -9.38
N THR A 50 6.62 3.96 -8.22
CA THR A 50 5.59 4.99 -8.09
C THR A 50 6.16 6.39 -8.36
N LEU A 51 7.38 6.69 -7.92
CA LEU A 51 8.08 7.93 -8.25
C LEU A 51 8.28 8.07 -9.77
N LEU A 52 8.80 7.03 -10.43
CA LEU A 52 8.98 7.02 -11.89
C LEU A 52 7.65 7.21 -12.62
N ASN A 53 6.60 6.51 -12.19
CA ASN A 53 5.25 6.67 -12.73
C ASN A 53 4.74 8.10 -12.56
N CYS A 54 4.90 8.70 -11.37
CA CYS A 54 4.49 10.09 -11.12
C CYS A 54 5.26 11.07 -12.02
N MET A 55 6.56 10.85 -12.28
CA MET A 55 7.34 11.70 -13.18
C MET A 55 6.78 11.66 -14.61
N LEU A 56 6.41 10.48 -15.09
CA LEU A 56 5.80 10.31 -16.41
C LEU A 56 4.44 11.00 -16.50
N TRP A 57 3.59 10.87 -15.47
CA TRP A 57 2.27 11.51 -15.45
C TRP A 57 2.33 13.03 -15.29
N VAL A 58 3.30 13.55 -14.52
CA VAL A 58 3.57 14.99 -14.47
C VAL A 58 3.96 15.49 -15.85
N PHE A 59 4.93 14.85 -16.50
CA PHE A 59 5.36 15.22 -17.85
C PHE A 59 4.20 15.18 -18.85
N TYR A 60 3.43 14.09 -18.85
CA TYR A 60 2.27 13.92 -19.71
C TYR A 60 1.20 15.01 -19.48
N GLY A 61 0.89 15.34 -18.22
CA GLY A 61 -0.17 16.30 -17.90
C GLY A 61 0.21 17.77 -18.09
N LEU A 62 1.48 18.09 -18.40
CA LEU A 62 1.91 19.47 -18.62
C LEU A 62 1.09 20.10 -19.75
N PRO A 63 0.66 21.38 -19.64
CA PRO A 63 -0.18 22.02 -20.65
C PRO A 63 0.41 22.02 -22.08
N ILE A 64 1.74 21.99 -22.21
CA ILE A 64 2.44 21.89 -23.50
C ILE A 64 2.38 20.49 -24.11
N VAL A 65 2.23 19.43 -23.31
CA VAL A 65 2.16 18.04 -23.76
C VAL A 65 0.71 17.59 -23.91
N HIS A 66 -0.11 17.82 -22.88
CA HIS A 66 -1.53 17.46 -22.89
C HIS A 66 -2.40 18.56 -22.24
N PRO A 67 -2.96 19.48 -23.04
CA PRO A 67 -3.82 20.54 -22.54
C PRO A 67 -5.01 20.00 -21.73
N ASN A 68 -5.46 20.77 -20.74
CA ASN A 68 -6.62 20.44 -19.89
C ASN A 68 -6.44 19.20 -18.98
N SER A 69 -5.21 18.71 -18.76
CA SER A 69 -4.91 17.60 -17.84
C SER A 69 -4.19 18.04 -16.56
N ILE A 70 -4.34 19.31 -16.16
CA ILE A 70 -3.64 19.89 -15.00
C ILE A 70 -3.92 19.14 -13.68
N LEU A 71 -5.11 18.58 -13.51
CA LEU A 71 -5.46 17.80 -12.31
C LEU A 71 -4.68 16.47 -12.21
N VAL A 72 -4.13 15.97 -13.32
CA VAL A 72 -3.19 14.84 -13.32
C VAL A 72 -1.82 15.30 -12.82
N VAL A 73 -1.38 16.50 -13.22
CA VAL A 73 -0.10 17.10 -12.77
C VAL A 73 -0.13 17.36 -11.27
N THR A 74 -1.22 17.91 -10.73
CA THR A 74 -1.31 18.27 -9.32
C THR A 74 -1.08 17.05 -8.42
N ILE A 75 -1.82 15.96 -8.66
CA ILE A 75 -1.73 14.79 -7.80
C ILE A 75 -0.42 14.04 -7.93
N ASN A 76 0.10 13.89 -9.16
CA ASN A 76 1.36 13.21 -9.39
C ASN A 76 2.54 14.08 -8.90
N GLY A 77 2.43 15.40 -8.96
CA GLY A 77 3.39 16.32 -8.34
C GLY A 77 3.45 16.18 -6.82
N ILE A 78 2.30 16.07 -6.15
CA ILE A 78 2.26 15.75 -4.71
C ILE A 78 2.86 14.37 -4.44
N GLY A 79 2.51 13.38 -5.28
CA GLY A 79 3.09 12.04 -5.26
C GLY A 79 4.61 12.07 -5.33
N LEU A 80 5.21 12.88 -6.22
CA LEU A 80 6.67 13.02 -6.31
C LEU A 80 7.30 13.45 -4.99
N VAL A 81 6.69 14.42 -4.31
CA VAL A 81 7.21 14.91 -3.02
C VAL A 81 7.12 13.83 -1.95
N ILE A 82 5.97 13.14 -1.84
CA ILE A 82 5.74 12.10 -0.85
C ILE A 82 6.65 10.89 -1.08
N GLU A 83 6.70 10.38 -2.32
CA GLU A 83 7.52 9.22 -2.69
C GLU A 83 9.01 9.50 -2.54
N SER A 84 9.45 10.73 -2.84
CA SER A 84 10.83 11.15 -2.57
C SER A 84 11.12 11.14 -1.06
N ALA A 85 10.20 11.64 -0.24
CA ALA A 85 10.37 11.61 1.22
C ALA A 85 10.47 10.18 1.75
N TYR A 86 9.63 9.26 1.27
CA TYR A 86 9.69 7.84 1.60
C TYR A 86 11.04 7.21 1.21
N LEU A 87 11.51 7.43 -0.01
CA LEU A 87 12.81 6.92 -0.45
C LEU A 87 13.97 7.50 0.37
N ILE A 88 13.95 8.81 0.68
CA ILE A 88 14.95 9.44 1.53
C ILE A 88 14.98 8.79 2.92
N ILE A 89 13.82 8.62 3.56
CA ILE A 89 13.73 7.94 4.86
C ILE A 89 14.28 6.51 4.77
N PHE A 90 13.90 5.76 3.73
CA PHE A 90 14.43 4.43 3.50
C PHE A 90 15.96 4.44 3.40
N PHE A 91 16.55 5.32 2.58
CA PHE A 91 18.00 5.36 2.40
C PHE A 91 18.77 5.80 3.66
N ILE A 92 18.17 6.64 4.52
CA ILE A 92 18.76 7.04 5.80
C ILE A 92 18.88 5.85 6.76
N TYR A 93 17.85 5.00 6.83
CA TYR A 93 17.78 3.90 7.80
C TYR A 93 18.18 2.52 7.23
N ALA A 94 18.39 2.41 5.92
CA ALA A 94 18.80 1.16 5.30
C ALA A 94 20.25 0.81 5.67
N THR A 95 20.44 -0.32 6.37
CA THR A 95 21.79 -0.85 6.62
C THR A 95 22.40 -1.46 5.35
N ARG A 96 23.73 -1.54 5.27
CA ARG A 96 24.45 -2.10 4.11
C ARG A 96 24.07 -3.56 3.79
N ASN A 97 23.61 -4.32 4.79
CA ASN A 97 23.24 -5.74 4.68
C ASN A 97 21.79 -5.96 4.18
N THR A 98 20.89 -5.00 4.36
CA THR A 98 19.48 -5.12 3.92
C THR A 98 19.33 -4.91 2.41
N ARG A 99 20.33 -4.31 1.74
CA ARG A 99 20.35 -4.09 0.28
C ARG A 99 20.44 -5.38 -0.55
N GLY A 100 20.64 -6.56 0.08
CA GLY A 100 20.87 -7.84 -0.60
C GLY A 100 19.96 -9.01 -0.20
N LYS A 101 18.93 -8.80 0.64
CA LYS A 101 18.03 -9.90 1.06
C LYS A 101 16.58 -9.62 0.69
N VAL A 102 16.25 -9.97 -0.54
CA VAL A 102 14.86 -10.07 -1.02
C VAL A 102 14.71 -11.45 -1.62
N ILE A 103 13.94 -12.34 -0.98
CA ILE A 103 13.20 -13.52 -1.50
C ILE A 103 12.83 -14.37 -0.26
N LYS A 104 11.92 -13.92 0.62
CA LYS A 104 11.25 -14.87 1.54
C LYS A 104 9.98 -14.41 2.25
N THR A 105 9.08 -13.66 1.61
CA THR A 105 7.76 -13.42 2.22
C THR A 105 6.64 -13.57 1.19
N ARG A 106 5.93 -14.70 1.28
CA ARG A 106 4.60 -14.94 0.68
C ARG A 106 3.57 -14.86 1.79
N SER A 107 3.04 -13.67 2.06
CA SER A 107 1.88 -13.49 2.93
C SER A 107 0.79 -12.76 2.15
N VAL A 108 -0.46 -13.16 2.33
CA VAL A 108 -1.67 -12.49 1.79
C VAL A 108 -2.26 -11.49 2.79
N GLU A 109 -1.54 -11.22 3.88
CA GLU A 109 -1.83 -10.19 4.88
C GLU A 109 -1.76 -8.75 4.31
N TYR A 110 -1.25 -8.60 3.08
CA TYR A 110 -1.07 -7.32 2.38
C TYR A 110 -2.27 -6.89 1.50
N MET A 111 -3.43 -7.54 1.58
CA MET A 111 -4.65 -7.10 0.88
C MET A 111 -5.75 -6.65 1.85
N PRO A 112 -5.54 -5.54 2.59
CA PRO A 112 -6.61 -4.98 3.40
C PRO A 112 -7.74 -4.49 2.49
N PHE A 113 -8.97 -4.97 2.75
CA PHE A 113 -10.17 -4.64 1.98
C PHE A 113 -10.33 -3.15 1.70
N VAL A 114 -10.08 -2.32 2.72
CA VAL A 114 -10.20 -0.86 2.60
C VAL A 114 -9.23 -0.31 1.55
N LEU A 115 -7.99 -0.79 1.49
CA LEU A 115 -7.02 -0.33 0.49
C LEU A 115 -7.42 -0.78 -0.91
N SER A 116 -7.88 -2.02 -1.08
CA SER A 116 -8.41 -2.52 -2.35
C SER A 116 -9.64 -1.73 -2.81
N LEU A 117 -10.53 -1.37 -1.89
CA LEU A 117 -11.73 -0.56 -2.19
C LEU A 117 -11.35 0.86 -2.61
N VAL A 118 -10.47 1.52 -1.85
CA VAL A 118 -10.03 2.88 -2.18
C VAL A 118 -9.27 2.89 -3.51
N ASN A 119 -8.46 1.87 -3.80
CA ASN A 119 -7.77 1.75 -5.08
C ASN A 119 -8.74 1.51 -6.26
N PHE A 120 -9.78 0.71 -6.06
CA PHE A 120 -10.85 0.52 -7.05
C PHE A 120 -11.60 1.83 -7.34
N LEU A 121 -12.03 2.54 -6.29
CA LEU A 121 -12.71 3.84 -6.44
C LEU A 121 -11.80 4.87 -7.13
N ASN A 122 -10.51 4.87 -6.80
CA ASN A 122 -9.53 5.71 -7.48
C ASN A 122 -9.48 5.42 -8.99
N GLY A 123 -9.39 4.15 -9.37
CA GLY A 123 -9.43 3.72 -10.76
C GLY A 123 -10.70 4.19 -11.48
N CYS A 124 -11.87 4.00 -10.86
CA CYS A 124 -13.14 4.48 -11.40
C CYS A 124 -13.17 6.01 -11.61
N CYS A 125 -12.65 6.78 -10.65
CA CYS A 125 -12.57 8.24 -10.77
C CYS A 125 -11.68 8.67 -11.95
N TRP A 126 -10.48 8.10 -12.08
CA TRP A 126 -9.57 8.47 -13.17
C TRP A 126 -10.03 7.99 -14.54
N THR A 127 -10.63 6.81 -14.64
CA THR A 127 -11.29 6.35 -15.87
C THR A 127 -12.47 7.25 -16.23
N GLY A 128 -13.31 7.63 -15.27
CA GLY A 128 -14.42 8.57 -15.49
C GLY A 128 -13.94 9.95 -15.95
N TYR A 129 -12.91 10.48 -15.29
CA TYR A 129 -12.26 11.74 -15.67
C TYR A 129 -11.78 11.73 -17.12
N ALA A 130 -11.15 10.62 -17.54
CA ALA A 130 -10.60 10.45 -18.87
C ALA A 130 -11.69 10.29 -19.95
N LEU A 131 -12.73 9.51 -19.67
CA LEU A 131 -13.83 9.24 -20.61
C LEU A 131 -14.64 10.49 -20.96
N ILE A 132 -14.77 11.47 -20.05
CA ILE A 132 -15.55 12.70 -20.31
C ILE A 132 -15.03 13.50 -21.52
N LYS A 133 -13.72 13.43 -21.82
CA LYS A 133 -13.16 13.97 -23.08
C LYS A 133 -12.38 12.94 -23.90
N PHE A 134 -12.69 11.65 -23.72
CA PHE A 134 -12.09 10.53 -24.46
C PHE A 134 -10.54 10.54 -24.50
N ASP A 135 -9.91 10.57 -23.33
CA ASP A 135 -8.46 10.43 -23.18
C ASP A 135 -8.07 8.95 -23.03
N LEU A 136 -7.67 8.29 -24.13
CA LEU A 136 -7.34 6.86 -24.12
C LEU A 136 -6.13 6.51 -23.27
N TYR A 137 -5.15 7.41 -23.17
CA TYR A 137 -3.91 7.16 -22.43
C TYR A 137 -4.14 7.08 -20.93
N ILE A 138 -5.06 7.90 -20.40
CA ILE A 138 -5.50 7.78 -19.00
C ILE A 138 -6.51 6.65 -18.86
N THR A 139 -7.42 6.47 -19.82
CA THR A 139 -8.54 5.50 -19.74
C THR A 139 -8.04 4.06 -19.64
N ILE A 140 -7.12 3.63 -20.51
CA ILE A 140 -6.66 2.24 -20.59
C ILE A 140 -6.02 1.77 -19.26
N PRO A 141 -4.95 2.40 -18.73
CA PRO A 141 -4.29 1.92 -17.52
C PRO A 141 -5.19 2.01 -16.28
N ASN A 142 -5.98 3.08 -16.14
CA ASN A 142 -6.89 3.22 -14.99
C ASN A 142 -8.08 2.25 -15.07
N GLY A 143 -8.58 1.99 -16.28
CA GLY A 143 -9.64 1.01 -16.51
C GLY A 143 -9.18 -0.41 -16.18
N LEU A 144 -7.98 -0.79 -16.63
CA LEU A 144 -7.36 -2.06 -16.23
C LEU A 144 -7.15 -2.15 -14.71
N GLY A 145 -6.67 -1.07 -14.09
CA GLY A 145 -6.53 -0.96 -12.64
C GLY A 145 -7.86 -1.15 -11.90
N ALA A 146 -8.95 -0.54 -12.39
CA ALA A 146 -10.28 -0.72 -11.83
C ALA A 146 -10.79 -2.17 -11.98
N ILE A 147 -10.56 -2.81 -13.13
CA ILE A 147 -10.93 -4.22 -13.36
C ILE A 147 -10.18 -5.13 -12.37
N PHE A 148 -8.86 -4.94 -12.21
CA PHE A 148 -8.07 -5.72 -11.25
C PHE A 148 -8.47 -5.42 -9.81
N GLY A 149 -8.76 -4.16 -9.47
CA GLY A 149 -9.28 -3.79 -8.14
C GLY A 149 -10.62 -4.44 -7.83
N LEU A 150 -11.53 -4.49 -8.81
CA LEU A 150 -12.80 -5.20 -8.67
C LEU A 150 -12.58 -6.70 -8.47
N ALA A 151 -11.69 -7.31 -9.26
CA ALA A 151 -11.33 -8.71 -9.09
C ALA A 151 -10.77 -8.98 -7.68
N GLN A 152 -9.91 -8.11 -7.16
CA GLN A 152 -9.40 -8.19 -5.78
C GLN A 152 -10.54 -8.11 -4.74
N LEU A 153 -11.51 -7.23 -4.92
CA LEU A 153 -12.67 -7.11 -4.03
C LEU A 153 -13.57 -8.35 -4.06
N ILE A 154 -13.81 -8.91 -5.25
CA ILE A 154 -14.58 -10.15 -5.42
C ILE A 154 -13.86 -11.30 -4.72
N LEU A 155 -12.54 -11.45 -4.97
CA LEU A 155 -11.73 -12.47 -4.31
C LEU A 155 -11.76 -12.30 -2.79
N TYR A 156 -11.59 -11.08 -2.28
CA TYR A 156 -11.72 -10.81 -0.86
C TYR A 156 -13.09 -11.27 -0.34
N GLY A 157 -14.18 -10.90 -0.99
CA GLY A 157 -15.54 -11.29 -0.58
C GLY A 157 -15.76 -12.81 -0.56
N CYS A 158 -15.28 -13.52 -1.59
CA CYS A 158 -15.39 -14.97 -1.71
C CYS A 158 -14.57 -15.72 -0.64
N TYR A 159 -13.36 -15.24 -0.33
CA TYR A 159 -12.44 -15.91 0.60
C TYR A 159 -12.53 -15.39 2.05
N TYR A 160 -13.21 -14.26 2.30
CA TYR A 160 -13.34 -13.66 3.63
C TYR A 160 -13.92 -14.63 4.67
N ARG A 161 -14.86 -15.50 4.25
CA ARG A 161 -15.46 -16.52 5.13
C ARG A 161 -14.60 -17.78 5.29
N SER A 162 -13.71 -18.05 4.34
CA SER A 162 -12.85 -19.24 4.30
C SER A 162 -11.50 -19.01 4.99
N THR A 163 -11.18 -17.75 5.32
CA THR A 163 -9.91 -17.40 5.97
C THR A 163 -9.99 -17.76 7.46
N PRO A 164 -9.12 -18.64 7.99
CA PRO A 164 -9.12 -18.99 9.40
C PRO A 164 -8.90 -17.71 10.23
N LYS A 165 -9.88 -17.33 11.05
CA LYS A 165 -9.65 -16.36 12.11
C LYS A 165 -8.63 -17.01 13.05
N LYS A 166 -7.37 -16.55 13.06
CA LYS A 166 -6.39 -16.99 14.07
C LYS A 166 -7.02 -16.75 15.44
N GLY A 167 -7.46 -17.82 16.08
CA GLY A 167 -7.94 -17.79 17.45
C GLY A 167 -6.80 -17.28 18.32
N LYS A 168 -7.02 -16.15 19.00
CA LYS A 168 -6.26 -15.80 20.19
C LYS A 168 -6.59 -16.85 21.24
N ASN A 169 -5.86 -17.96 21.25
CA ASN A 169 -5.73 -18.91 22.36
C ASN A 169 -4.51 -19.77 22.06
N VAL A 170 -3.33 -19.14 22.09
CA VAL A 170 -2.13 -19.89 22.43
C VAL A 170 -2.06 -19.80 23.96
N GLU A 171 -2.67 -20.76 24.65
CA GLU A 171 -2.29 -21.02 26.03
C GLU A 171 -0.81 -21.40 25.98
N LEU A 172 0.04 -20.47 26.44
CA LEU A 172 1.45 -20.77 26.67
C LEU A 172 1.48 -21.87 27.72
N PRO A 173 2.21 -22.98 27.50
CA PRO A 173 2.31 -24.04 28.49
C PRO A 173 2.85 -23.44 29.79
N THR A 174 2.03 -23.44 30.84
CA THR A 174 2.44 -23.02 32.18
C THR A 174 3.42 -24.04 32.74
N VAL A 175 4.70 -23.67 32.79
CA VAL A 175 5.75 -24.47 33.43
C VAL A 175 5.53 -24.44 34.95
N LYS A 176 5.04 -25.54 35.53
CA LYS A 176 5.06 -25.75 36.98
C LYS A 176 6.46 -26.24 37.38
N VAL A 177 7.21 -25.41 38.09
CA VAL A 177 8.51 -25.79 38.66
C VAL A 177 8.27 -26.47 40.01
N THR A 178 8.35 -27.80 40.04
CA THR A 178 8.33 -28.56 41.30
C THR A 178 9.75 -28.63 41.85
N LYS A 179 10.03 -27.92 42.94
CA LYS A 179 11.30 -28.06 43.68
C LYS A 179 11.19 -29.28 44.59
N ASN A 180 11.81 -30.39 44.22
CA ASN A 180 12.03 -31.49 45.16
C ASN A 180 13.19 -31.13 46.07
N SER A 181 12.89 -30.87 47.35
CA SER A 181 13.87 -30.54 48.37
C SER A 181 14.43 -31.84 48.97
N VAL A 182 15.34 -32.50 48.24
CA VAL A 182 16.27 -33.49 48.83
C VAL A 182 17.60 -33.38 48.08
N GLY A 183 18.70 -33.28 48.83
CA GLY A 183 20.03 -32.95 48.33
C GLY A 183 20.52 -33.82 47.16
N GLY A 184 21.20 -33.16 46.22
CA GLY A 184 21.85 -33.79 45.06
C GLY A 184 21.09 -33.55 43.75
N GLY A 185 21.71 -32.80 42.84
CA GLY A 185 21.14 -32.26 41.61
C GLY A 185 20.31 -33.21 40.71
N ARG A 186 19.16 -32.70 40.26
CA ARG A 186 18.70 -32.60 38.85
C ARG A 186 17.35 -31.90 38.83
N VAL A 187 17.20 -30.86 38.00
CA VAL A 187 15.91 -30.21 37.73
C VAL A 187 15.27 -30.93 36.55
N SER A 188 14.15 -31.61 36.76
CA SER A 188 13.35 -32.20 35.68
C SER A 188 12.26 -31.23 35.25
N VAL A 189 12.22 -30.89 33.96
CA VAL A 189 11.16 -30.09 33.34
C VAL A 189 10.30 -31.03 32.51
N THR A 190 9.03 -31.19 32.88
CA THR A 190 8.02 -31.91 32.09
C THR A 190 7.09 -30.90 31.43
N VAL A 191 6.98 -30.99 30.11
CA VAL A 191 6.03 -30.20 29.32
C VAL A 191 4.80 -31.06 29.09
N GLU A 192 3.69 -30.74 29.74
CA GLU A 192 2.39 -31.36 29.42
C GLU A 192 1.78 -30.67 28.18
N LYS A 193 1.23 -31.48 27.28
CA LYS A 193 0.54 -31.04 26.06
C LYS A 193 -0.94 -30.79 26.34
#